data_AF-A0A2A7N8J7-F1
#
_entry.id   AF-A0A2A7N8J7-F1
#
_cell.length_a   1.000
_cell.length_b   1.000
_cell.length_c   1.000
_cell.angle_alpha   90.00
_cell.angle_beta   90.00
_cell.angle_gamma   90.00
#
_symmetry.space_group_name_H-M   'P 1'
#
loop_
_entity.id
_entity.type
_entity.pdbx_description
1 polymer ?
#
loop_
_entity_poly.entity_id
_entity_poly.type
_entity_poly.pdbx_seq_one_letter_code
_entity_poly.pdbx_strand_id
1 'polypeptide(L)'
;MIHRAERTKVELSDALEIRAALEQAYGVRLRLHEKRTRQPNEKLTHERVDVGPFAIEDIHFPGDIEVSPDPLDKVVALWTTAGRLEGSCDGLKGEAAAGEVSMIS
;
A
#
# COMPACT_ATOMS: atom_id res chain seq x y z
N MET A 1 -17.64 2.51 22.65
CA MET A 1 -18.31 2.62 21.33
C MET A 1 -17.76 1.51 20.46
N ILE A 2 -18.61 0.67 19.86
CA ILE A 2 -18.16 -0.38 18.93
C ILE A 2 -18.22 0.23 17.53
N HIS A 3 -17.10 0.27 16.82
CA HIS A 3 -17.06 0.73 15.44
C HIS A 3 -17.52 -0.39 14.50
N ARG A 4 -18.39 -0.08 13.54
CA ARG A 4 -18.77 -1.03 12.50
C ARG A 4 -17.60 -1.21 11.53
N ALA A 5 -17.31 -2.45 11.17
CA ALA A 5 -16.32 -2.75 10.15
C ALA A 5 -16.89 -2.48 8.75
N GLU A 6 -16.16 -1.72 7.94
CA GLU A 6 -16.49 -1.45 6.54
C GLU A 6 -15.42 -2.07 5.64
N ARG A 7 -15.83 -2.87 4.65
CA ARG A 7 -14.91 -3.60 3.78
C ARG A 7 -14.99 -3.07 2.35
N THR A 8 -13.81 -2.81 1.79
CA THR A 8 -13.62 -2.42 0.39
C THR A 8 -12.66 -3.40 -0.27
N LYS A 9 -12.93 -3.75 -1.52
CA LYS A 9 -12.03 -4.54 -2.37
C LYS A 9 -12.00 -3.94 -3.77
N VAL A 10 -10.81 -3.70 -4.28
CA VAL A 10 -10.58 -3.24 -5.65
C VAL A 10 -9.54 -4.10 -6.34
N GLU A 11 -9.73 -4.30 -7.65
CA GLU A 11 -8.80 -4.99 -8.54
C GLU A 11 -8.62 -4.11 -9.77
N LEU A 12 -7.42 -3.55 -9.96
CA LEU A 12 -7.19 -2.46 -10.91
C LEU A 12 -5.95 -2.73 -11.78
N SER A 13 -6.06 -2.47 -13.07
CA SER A 13 -4.95 -2.56 -14.03
C SER A 13 -4.45 -1.20 -14.50
N ASP A 14 -5.29 -0.16 -14.47
CA ASP A 14 -4.90 1.17 -14.93
C ASP A 14 -4.12 1.94 -13.86
N ALA A 15 -3.01 2.59 -14.24
CA ALA A 15 -2.15 3.30 -13.30
C ALA A 15 -2.83 4.53 -12.66
N LEU A 16 -3.69 5.23 -13.41
CA LEU A 16 -4.42 6.39 -12.92
C LEU A 16 -5.51 5.97 -11.94
N GLU A 17 -6.23 4.87 -12.24
CA GLU A 17 -7.22 4.28 -11.34
C GLU A 17 -6.57 3.78 -10.04
N ILE A 18 -5.43 3.09 -10.14
CA ILE A 18 -4.66 2.63 -8.97
C ILE A 18 -4.30 3.81 -8.09
N ARG A 19 -3.72 4.88 -8.67
CA ARG A 19 -3.35 6.07 -7.90
C ARG A 19 -4.57 6.66 -7.20
N ALA A 20 -5.67 6.87 -7.94
CA ALA A 20 -6.88 7.46 -7.39
C ALA A 20 -7.46 6.64 -6.23
N ALA A 21 -7.49 5.30 -6.36
CA ALA A 21 -7.99 4.41 -5.33
C ALA A 21 -7.13 4.44 -4.06
N LEU A 22 -5.80 4.41 -4.20
CA LEU A 22 -4.89 4.46 -3.07
C LEU A 22 -4.89 5.85 -2.41
N GLU A 23 -4.95 6.94 -3.18
CA GLU A 23 -5.07 8.30 -2.64
C GLU A 23 -6.37 8.46 -1.83
N GLN A 24 -7.48 7.91 -2.33
CA GLN A 24 -8.75 7.88 -1.62
C GLN A 24 -8.66 7.06 -0.31
N ALA A 25 -8.00 5.89 -0.35
CA ALA A 25 -7.88 5.01 0.81
C ALA A 25 -7.00 5.60 1.92
N TYR A 26 -5.89 6.23 1.56
CA TYR A 26 -4.93 6.77 2.54
C TYR A 26 -5.21 8.22 2.94
N GLY A 27 -5.94 8.98 2.11
CA GLY A 27 -6.27 10.38 2.36
C GLY A 27 -5.13 11.36 2.04
N VAL A 28 -4.12 10.90 1.31
CA VAL A 28 -2.93 11.67 0.93
C VAL A 28 -2.64 11.51 -0.55
N ARG A 29 -1.88 12.43 -1.13
CA ARG A 29 -1.40 12.26 -2.50
C ARG A 29 -0.30 11.21 -2.56
N LEU A 30 -0.26 10.49 -3.68
CA LEU A 30 0.70 9.43 -3.93
C LEU A 30 1.42 9.65 -5.25
N ARG A 31 2.74 9.50 -5.21
CA ARG A 31 3.56 9.35 -6.41
C ARG A 31 3.82 7.86 -6.59
N LEU A 32 3.43 7.33 -7.75
CA LEU A 32 3.66 5.94 -8.13
C LEU A 32 4.61 5.92 -9.31
N HIS A 33 5.67 5.11 -9.21
CA HIS A 33 6.61 4.89 -10.29
C HIS A 33 6.80 3.39 -10.51
N GLU A 34 6.31 2.89 -11.65
CA GLU A 34 6.52 1.52 -12.07
C GLU A 34 7.93 1.37 -12.63
N LYS A 35 8.75 0.46 -12.07
CA LYS A 35 10.12 0.23 -12.56
C LYS A 35 10.17 -0.59 -13.84
N ARG A 36 9.04 -1.18 -14.24
CA ARG A 36 8.84 -1.86 -15.51
C ARG A 36 7.41 -1.74 -15.98
N THR A 37 7.18 -1.90 -17.27
CA THR A 37 5.83 -2.06 -17.81
C THR A 37 5.16 -3.31 -17.23
N ARG A 38 3.91 -3.15 -16.78
CA ARG A 38 3.07 -4.27 -16.34
C ARG A 38 2.57 -5.10 -17.53
N GLN A 39 2.45 -6.40 -17.32
CA GLN A 39 1.80 -7.30 -18.26
C GLN A 39 0.29 -7.08 -18.25
N PRO A 40 -0.44 -7.33 -19.36
CA PRO A 40 -1.89 -7.07 -19.43
C PRO A 40 -2.74 -7.80 -18.36
N ASN A 41 -2.23 -8.91 -17.81
CA ASN A 41 -2.89 -9.69 -16.76
C ASN A 41 -2.45 -9.31 -15.34
N GLU A 42 -1.51 -8.39 -15.19
CA GLU A 42 -1.00 -7.94 -13.89
C GLU A 42 -1.87 -6.81 -13.34
N LYS A 43 -2.43 -7.03 -12.15
CA LYS A 43 -3.34 -6.10 -11.50
C LYS A 43 -2.96 -5.88 -10.06
N LEU A 44 -3.20 -4.66 -9.59
CA LEU A 44 -3.21 -4.38 -8.16
C LEU A 44 -4.47 -4.99 -7.55
N THR A 45 -4.31 -5.67 -6.43
CA THR A 45 -5.42 -6.04 -5.54
C THR A 45 -5.24 -5.30 -4.23
N HIS A 46 -6.28 -4.61 -3.78
CA HIS A 46 -6.30 -3.97 -2.47
C HIS A 46 -7.60 -4.31 -1.77
N GLU A 47 -7.47 -5.00 -0.64
CA GLU A 47 -8.55 -5.27 0.29
C GLU A 47 -8.30 -4.45 1.55
N ARG A 48 -9.32 -3.75 2.01
CA ARG A 48 -9.24 -2.90 3.21
C ARG A 48 -10.46 -3.10 4.08
N VAL A 49 -10.23 -3.17 5.38
CA VAL A 49 -11.26 -3.18 6.41
C VAL A 49 -11.00 -2.01 7.35
N ASP A 50 -11.87 -1.00 7.30
CA ASP A 50 -11.84 0.15 8.19
C ASP A 50 -12.63 -0.15 9.49
N VAL A 51 -12.03 0.13 10.64
CA VAL A 51 -12.61 -0.07 11.98
C VAL A 51 -12.26 1.13 12.88
N GLY A 52 -13.05 2.20 12.76
CA GLY A 52 -12.81 3.43 13.51
C GLY A 52 -11.49 4.08 13.11
N PRO A 53 -10.54 4.32 14.04
CA PRO A 53 -9.24 4.95 13.73
C PRO A 53 -8.22 3.98 13.13
N PHE A 54 -8.54 2.69 13.00
CA PHE A 54 -7.64 1.67 12.48
C PHE A 54 -8.17 1.10 11.17
N ALA A 55 -7.26 0.59 10.35
CA ALA A 55 -7.60 -0.25 9.22
C ALA A 55 -6.63 -1.42 9.10
N ILE A 56 -7.15 -2.52 8.58
CA ILE A 56 -6.38 -3.71 8.22
C ILE A 56 -6.49 -3.85 6.71
N GLU A 57 -5.36 -4.05 6.05
CA GLU A 57 -5.33 -4.17 4.60
C GLU A 57 -4.45 -5.32 4.14
N ASP A 58 -4.83 -5.86 2.99
CA ASP A 58 -4.04 -6.78 2.20
C ASP A 58 -3.84 -6.14 0.83
N ILE A 59 -2.59 -5.92 0.45
CA ILE A 59 -2.23 -5.23 -0.79
C ILE A 59 -1.24 -6.05 -1.58
N HIS A 60 -1.59 -6.30 -2.84
CA HIS A 60 -0.72 -6.92 -3.81
C HIS A 60 -0.39 -5.92 -4.90
N PHE A 61 0.88 -5.53 -4.98
CA PHE A 61 1.42 -4.75 -6.09
C PHE A 61 1.97 -5.67 -7.17
N PRO A 62 1.56 -5.51 -8.44
CA PRO A 62 2.17 -6.24 -9.53
C PRO A 62 3.55 -5.67 -9.87
N GLY A 63 4.57 -6.54 -9.89
CA GLY A 63 5.92 -6.19 -10.34
C GLY A 63 6.72 -5.38 -9.32
N ASP A 64 7.59 -4.50 -9.81
CA ASP A 64 8.42 -3.62 -9.00
C ASP A 64 7.89 -2.19 -9.12
N ILE A 65 7.41 -1.66 -7.99
CA ILE A 65 6.80 -0.33 -7.89
C ILE A 65 7.46 0.45 -6.76
N GLU A 66 7.67 1.72 -7.00
CA GLU A 66 8.03 2.69 -5.97
C GLU A 66 6.81 3.55 -5.64
N VAL A 67 6.52 3.65 -4.35
CA VAL A 67 5.41 4.43 -3.81
C VAL A 67 5.99 5.50 -2.90
N SER A 68 5.68 6.77 -3.18
CA SER A 68 6.09 7.90 -2.35
C SER A 68 4.88 8.74 -1.97
N PRO A 69 4.33 8.55 -0.76
CA PRO A 69 3.20 9.34 -0.27
C PRO A 69 3.65 10.75 0.16
N ASP A 70 2.71 11.70 0.19
CA ASP A 70 2.82 12.86 1.09
C ASP A 70 2.77 12.38 2.56
N PRO A 71 3.16 13.19 3.56
CA PRO A 71 3.14 12.77 4.97
C PRO A 71 1.80 12.13 5.35
N LEU A 72 1.85 10.89 5.84
CA LEU A 72 0.67 10.06 6.12
C LEU A 72 0.00 10.41 7.44
N ASP A 73 0.75 11.00 8.39
CA ASP A 73 0.35 11.24 9.78
C ASP A 73 -0.27 9.99 10.44
N LYS A 74 0.25 8.81 10.08
CA LYS A 74 -0.23 7.48 10.49
C LYS A 74 0.95 6.57 10.76
N VAL A 75 0.82 5.72 11.77
CA VAL A 75 1.73 4.58 11.96
C VAL A 75 1.23 3.40 11.13
N VAL A 76 2.10 2.84 10.29
CA VAL A 76 1.79 1.68 9.46
C VAL A 76 2.74 0.55 9.83
N ALA A 77 2.17 -0.60 10.21
CA ALA A 77 2.89 -1.85 10.35
C ALA A 77 2.67 -2.68 9.08
N LEU A 78 3.76 -3.09 8.44
CA LEU A 78 3.74 -3.85 7.19
C LEU A 78 4.27 -5.25 7.47
N TRP A 79 3.52 -6.26 7.05
CA TRP A 79 3.99 -7.64 7.05
C TRP A 79 4.18 -8.07 5.60
N THR A 80 5.44 -8.26 5.20
CA THR A 80 5.74 -8.69 3.83
C THR A 80 5.41 -10.18 3.72
N THR A 81 4.34 -10.52 3.01
CA THR A 81 3.91 -11.93 2.84
C THR A 81 4.63 -12.60 1.67
N ALA A 82 5.03 -11.83 0.66
CA ALA A 82 5.80 -12.28 -0.50
C ALA A 82 6.63 -11.13 -1.08
N GLY A 83 7.73 -11.46 -1.77
CA GLY A 83 8.62 -10.47 -2.39
C GLY A 83 9.54 -9.79 -1.37
N ARG A 84 9.89 -8.53 -1.66
CA ARG A 84 10.73 -7.68 -0.82
C ARG A 84 10.20 -6.26 -0.83
N LEU A 85 10.13 -5.65 0.34
CA LEU A 85 9.86 -4.23 0.53
C LEU A 85 11.16 -3.50 0.85
N GLU A 86 11.38 -2.36 0.23
CA GLU A 86 12.47 -1.44 0.55
C GLU A 86 11.85 -0.06 0.84
N GLY A 87 12.37 0.63 1.85
CA GLY A 87 11.87 1.93 2.28
C GLY A 87 13.01 2.89 2.62
N SER A 88 12.76 4.18 2.42
CA SER A 88 13.65 5.27 2.80
C SER A 88 12.84 6.40 3.43
N CYS A 89 13.18 6.82 4.64
CA CYS A 89 12.55 7.93 5.35
C CYS A 89 13.61 8.73 6.11
N ASP A 90 13.73 10.04 5.86
CA ASP A 90 14.70 10.93 6.51
C ASP A 90 16.14 10.38 6.57
N GLY A 91 16.57 9.74 5.48
CA GLY A 91 17.90 9.13 5.36
C GLY A 91 18.04 7.76 6.02
N LEU A 92 17.03 7.28 6.76
CA LEU A 92 16.94 5.92 7.25
C LEU A 92 16.46 5.01 6.12
N LYS A 93 17.19 3.92 5.89
CA LYS A 93 16.80 2.86 4.95
C LYS A 93 16.36 1.64 5.73
N GLY A 94 15.33 0.97 5.23
CA GLY A 94 14.84 -0.30 5.76
C GLY A 94 14.50 -1.25 4.62
N GLU A 95 14.58 -2.54 4.91
CA GLU A 95 14.11 -3.59 4.02
C GLU A 95 13.35 -4.64 4.83
N ALA A 96 12.40 -5.31 4.19
CA ALA A 96 11.68 -6.45 4.75
C ALA A 96 11.40 -7.48 3.67
N ALA A 97 11.92 -8.69 3.86
CA ALA A 97 11.66 -9.87 3.04
C ALA A 97 10.39 -10.62 3.49
N ALA A 98 9.99 -11.62 2.71
CA ALA A 98 8.85 -12.46 3.03
C ALA A 98 8.96 -13.08 4.45
N GLY A 99 7.93 -12.87 5.27
CA GLY A 99 7.85 -13.27 6.67
C GLY A 99 8.26 -12.18 7.67
N GLU A 100 8.88 -11.09 7.21
CA GLU A 100 9.38 -10.02 8.08
C GLU A 100 8.35 -8.89 8.26
N VAL A 101 8.49 -8.17 9.38
CA VAL A 101 7.63 -7.04 9.74
C VAL A 101 8.45 -5.77 9.78
N SER A 102 7.94 -4.71 9.16
CA SER A 102 8.49 -3.36 9.25
C SER A 102 7.44 -2.37 9.77
N MET A 103 7.90 -1.23 10.27
CA MET A 103 7.03 -0.17 10.77
C MET A 103 7.52 1.17 10.25
N ILE A 104 6.57 2.00 9.80
CA ILE A 104 6.80 3.37 9.36
C ILE A 104 5.84 4.31 10.11
N SER A 105 6.28 5.54 10.36
CA SER A 105 5.53 6.57 11.10
C SER A 105 5.86 7.96 10.59
#